data_AF-A0A4Q7WVB3-F1
#
_entry.id   AF-A0A4Q7WVB3-F1
#
_cell.length_a   1.000
_cell.length_b   1.000
_cell.length_c   1.000
_cell.angle_alpha   90.00
_cell.angle_beta   90.00
_cell.angle_gamma   90.00
#
_symmetry.space_group_name_H-M   'P 1'
#
loop_
_entity.id
_entity.type
_entity.pdbx_description
1 polymer ?
#
loop_
_entity_poly.entity_id
_entity_poly.type
_entity_poly.pdbx_seq_one_letter_code
_entity_poly.pdbx_strand_id
1 'polypeptide(L)'
;MTDQVVRPDGTGFSLAGGELTVAGADGGTVDASVSARLLDGFDVTLASRSTADPGDVRSEGGRSVLALETRPMMLNSLPSSVRVRLHTDAAEGDWRLILRFRNHAGSSLTWQAELPTEAFDAGWEAPLADLLTIDRTADEPAPQAPAVSVVHHPEDEYYELLVDGQQAGLLVYHVIGSHLSITHTVIEPTYRGRGLSWALVGGSLDDIRTKYPTVMNYCPVVSRFVEKNPSYGDLLSQPRRV
;
A
#
# COMPACT_ATOMS: atom_id res chain seq x y z
N MET A 1 27.49 -13.10 -9.83
CA MET A 1 26.44 -12.85 -10.84
C MET A 1 25.36 -12.07 -10.12
N THR A 2 25.14 -10.84 -10.54
CA THR A 2 24.59 -9.71 -9.80
C THR A 2 23.22 -9.99 -9.18
N ASP A 3 23.08 -9.64 -7.90
CA ASP A 3 21.80 -9.57 -7.17
C ASP A 3 20.90 -8.55 -7.90
N GLN A 4 19.98 -9.05 -8.71
CA GLN A 4 18.96 -8.20 -9.33
C GLN A 4 17.97 -7.84 -8.23
N VAL A 5 18.14 -6.64 -7.69
CA VAL A 5 17.09 -5.94 -6.94
C VAL A 5 15.89 -5.84 -7.87
N VAL A 6 14.92 -6.74 -7.71
CA VAL A 6 13.61 -6.66 -8.37
C VAL A 6 12.98 -5.36 -7.90
N ARG A 7 13.04 -4.33 -8.75
CA ARG A 7 12.35 -3.06 -8.51
C ARG A 7 10.86 -3.32 -8.75
N PRO A 8 9.99 -3.21 -7.74
CA PRO A 8 8.56 -3.29 -7.97
C PRO A 8 8.16 -2.17 -8.92
N ASP A 9 7.27 -2.44 -9.86
CA ASP A 9 6.78 -1.47 -10.87
C ASP A 9 5.98 -0.30 -10.24
N GLY A 10 5.79 -0.30 -8.92
CA GLY A 10 5.04 0.70 -8.17
C GLY A 10 3.52 0.59 -8.38
N THR A 11 3.06 -0.41 -9.13
CA THR A 11 1.64 -0.58 -9.44
C THR A 11 0.87 -0.94 -8.17
N GLY A 12 -0.22 -0.20 -7.93
CA GLY A 12 -1.11 -0.43 -6.80
C GLY A 12 -0.61 0.13 -5.47
N PHE A 13 0.52 0.84 -5.43
CA PHE A 13 0.97 1.57 -4.25
C PHE A 13 0.45 3.02 -4.26
N SER A 14 -0.15 3.46 -3.17
CA SER A 14 -0.60 4.84 -2.97
C SER A 14 0.07 5.46 -1.75
N LEU A 15 0.32 6.77 -1.82
CA LEU A 15 0.80 7.54 -0.68
C LEU A 15 -0.21 7.45 0.46
N ALA A 16 0.22 6.91 1.59
CA ALA A 16 -0.61 6.61 2.75
C ALA A 16 -0.20 7.38 4.01
N GLY A 17 0.97 8.01 4.00
CA GLY A 17 1.44 8.84 5.09
C GLY A 17 2.82 9.43 4.83
N GLY A 18 3.23 10.33 5.70
CA GLY A 18 4.55 10.93 5.65
C GLY A 18 4.90 11.57 6.99
N GLU A 19 6.19 11.65 7.26
CA GLU A 19 6.72 12.23 8.48
C GLU A 19 8.05 12.92 8.19
N LEU A 20 8.28 14.01 8.91
CA LEU A 20 9.53 14.74 8.93
C LEU A 20 10.15 14.57 10.30
N THR A 21 11.41 14.13 10.36
CA THR A 21 12.13 13.96 11.62
C THR A 21 13.33 14.88 11.69
N VAL A 22 13.62 15.39 12.88
CA VAL A 22 14.76 16.26 13.14
C VAL A 22 15.34 15.93 14.51
N ALA A 23 16.68 15.91 14.59
CA ALA A 23 17.36 15.75 15.87
C ALA A 23 17.22 17.02 16.72
N GLY A 24 16.66 16.89 17.94
CA GLY A 24 16.73 17.94 18.95
C GLY A 24 15.96 19.25 18.69
N ALA A 25 15.06 19.32 17.70
CA ALA A 25 14.23 20.53 17.51
C ALA A 25 12.96 20.46 18.39
N ASP A 26 12.96 21.20 19.49
CA ASP A 26 11.76 21.42 20.32
C ASP A 26 11.04 22.69 19.86
N GLY A 27 9.99 22.52 19.04
CA GLY A 27 8.92 23.52 18.89
C GLY A 27 9.20 24.75 18.00
N GLY A 28 10.20 24.70 17.11
CA GLY A 28 10.41 25.74 16.09
C GLY A 28 9.30 25.79 15.01
N THR A 29 9.28 26.86 14.23
CA THR A 29 8.42 26.95 13.04
C THR A 29 8.90 25.95 11.99
N VAL A 30 7.98 25.16 11.44
CA VAL A 30 8.29 24.11 10.46
C VAL A 30 7.16 24.06 9.43
N ASP A 31 7.42 24.65 8.27
CA ASP A 31 6.55 24.59 7.10
C ASP A 31 7.24 23.74 6.04
N ALA A 32 6.71 22.53 5.83
CA ALA A 32 7.26 21.56 4.91
C ALA A 32 6.24 21.22 3.82
N SER A 33 6.72 21.05 2.59
CA SER A 33 5.88 20.62 1.47
C SER A 33 6.63 19.68 0.54
N VAL A 34 5.91 18.67 0.07
CA VAL A 34 6.32 17.79 -1.01
C VAL A 34 5.31 17.98 -2.14
N SER A 35 5.77 18.42 -3.29
CA SER A 35 4.93 18.64 -4.46
C SER A 35 5.41 17.88 -5.68
N ALA A 36 4.48 17.44 -6.50
CA ALA A 36 4.76 16.83 -7.80
C ALA A 36 4.23 17.72 -8.92
N ARG A 37 5.05 17.92 -9.95
CA ARG A 37 4.61 18.55 -11.19
C ARG A 37 3.99 17.50 -12.09
N LEU A 38 2.67 17.53 -12.23
CA LEU A 38 1.93 16.58 -13.07
C LEU A 38 1.92 17.03 -14.54
N LEU A 39 1.44 16.15 -15.43
CA LEU A 39 1.50 16.32 -16.90
C LEU A 39 0.88 17.62 -17.42
N ASP A 40 -0.07 18.21 -16.70
CA ASP A 40 -0.72 19.49 -17.06
C ASP A 40 0.04 20.74 -16.53
N GLY A 41 1.23 20.56 -15.95
CA GLY A 41 2.07 21.65 -15.46
C GLY A 41 1.68 22.20 -14.08
N PHE A 42 0.64 21.65 -13.45
CA PHE A 42 0.26 22.02 -12.08
C PHE A 42 1.13 21.30 -11.05
N ASP A 43 1.65 22.08 -10.10
CA ASP A 43 2.29 21.54 -8.90
C ASP A 43 1.19 21.11 -7.91
N VAL A 44 1.10 19.81 -7.64
CA VAL A 44 0.17 19.23 -6.66
C VAL A 44 0.93 18.93 -5.38
N THR A 45 0.48 19.49 -4.26
CA THR A 45 1.00 19.12 -2.93
C THR A 45 0.55 17.72 -2.56
N LEU A 46 1.52 16.82 -2.40
CA LEU A 46 1.33 15.42 -2.01
C LEU A 46 1.30 15.26 -0.49
N ALA A 47 2.22 15.95 0.18
CA ALA A 47 2.37 15.96 1.62
C ALA A 47 2.72 17.37 2.07
N SER A 48 2.13 17.83 3.17
CA SER A 48 2.46 19.11 3.76
C SER A 48 2.35 19.11 5.26
N ARG A 49 3.08 20.04 5.86
CA ARG A 49 2.95 20.42 7.26
C ARG A 49 3.05 21.93 7.32
N SER A 50 2.22 22.54 8.15
CA SER A 50 2.33 23.96 8.42
C SER A 50 2.45 24.24 9.91
N THR A 51 3.19 25.28 10.26
CA THR A 51 3.24 25.76 11.65
C THR A 51 1.85 26.20 12.14
N ALA A 52 0.98 26.67 11.23
CA ALA A 52 -0.39 27.09 11.56
C ALA A 52 -1.33 25.91 11.89
N ASP A 53 -1.02 24.72 11.37
CA ASP A 53 -1.70 23.46 11.70
C ASP A 53 -0.65 22.38 11.97
N PRO A 54 -0.05 22.40 13.17
CA PRO A 54 1.12 21.58 13.47
C PRO A 54 0.77 20.09 13.62
N GLY A 55 -0.50 19.68 13.59
CA GLY A 55 -0.89 18.28 13.78
C GLY A 55 -0.22 17.62 15.00
N ASP A 56 -0.02 16.30 14.92
CA ASP A 56 0.69 15.53 15.94
C ASP A 56 2.21 15.75 15.86
N VAL A 57 2.82 16.04 17.01
CA VAL A 57 4.27 16.03 17.22
C VAL A 57 4.58 14.96 18.26
N ARG A 58 5.49 14.05 17.93
CA ARG A 58 5.94 12.99 18.83
C ARG A 58 7.44 13.12 19.05
N SER A 59 7.90 12.76 20.24
CA SER A 59 9.33 12.69 20.53
C SER A 59 9.71 11.21 20.63
N GLU A 60 10.63 10.76 19.78
CA GLU A 60 11.08 9.37 19.73
C GLU A 60 12.61 9.34 19.62
N GLY A 61 13.27 8.66 20.56
CA GLY A 61 14.73 8.50 20.54
C GLY A 61 15.53 9.82 20.53
N GLY A 62 15.00 10.91 21.08
CA GLY A 62 15.63 12.24 21.05
C GLY A 62 15.47 13.00 19.74
N ARG A 63 14.60 12.51 18.84
CA ARG A 63 14.19 13.19 17.60
C ARG A 63 12.73 13.60 17.70
N SER A 64 12.43 14.78 17.16
CA SER A 64 11.05 15.22 16.96
C SER A 64 10.54 14.63 15.66
N VAL A 65 9.41 13.92 15.74
CA VAL A 65 8.69 13.31 14.62
C VAL A 65 7.44 14.13 14.36
N LEU A 66 7.41 14.73 13.17
CA LEU A 66 6.40 15.68 12.74
C LEU A 66 5.56 15.02 11.65
N ALA A 67 4.29 14.70 11.95
CA ALA A 67 3.40 14.12 10.96
C ALA A 67 3.13 15.11 9.82
N LEU A 68 3.05 14.59 8.59
CA LEU A 68 2.63 15.32 7.40
C LEU A 68 1.17 14.97 7.09
N GLU A 69 0.38 15.97 6.72
CA GLU A 69 -0.91 15.77 6.07
C GLU A 69 -0.64 15.28 4.64
N THR A 70 -1.11 14.09 4.29
CA THR A 70 -0.91 13.49 2.97
C THR A 70 -2.20 13.38 2.17
N ARG A 71 -2.09 13.61 0.86
CA ARG A 71 -3.17 13.34 -0.09
C ARG A 71 -2.92 11.99 -0.78
N PRO A 72 -3.92 11.09 -0.81
CA PRO A 72 -3.78 9.82 -1.52
C PRO A 72 -3.46 10.05 -3.00
N MET A 73 -2.31 9.54 -3.43
CA MET A 73 -1.85 9.62 -4.82
C MET A 73 -1.16 8.31 -5.18
N MET A 74 -1.48 7.74 -6.34
CA MET A 74 -0.84 6.52 -6.81
C MET A 74 0.62 6.80 -7.19
N LEU A 75 1.54 5.95 -6.75
CA LEU A 75 2.97 6.10 -7.01
C LEU A 75 3.28 6.13 -8.51
N ASN A 76 2.60 5.29 -9.30
CA ASN A 76 2.74 5.25 -10.76
C ASN A 76 2.16 6.48 -11.49
N SER A 77 1.43 7.34 -10.78
CA SER A 77 0.90 8.60 -11.31
C SER A 77 1.82 9.78 -10.97
N LEU A 78 2.87 9.55 -10.18
CA LEU A 78 3.86 10.56 -9.84
C LEU A 78 4.95 10.66 -10.92
N PRO A 79 5.50 11.87 -11.15
CA PRO A 79 6.70 12.04 -11.97
C PRO A 79 7.92 11.35 -11.35
N SER A 80 9.03 11.26 -12.09
CA SER A 80 10.28 10.63 -11.61
C SER A 80 10.92 11.37 -10.43
N SER A 81 10.60 12.64 -10.20
CA SER A 81 11.08 13.45 -9.10
C SER A 81 9.97 14.28 -8.46
N VAL A 82 10.10 14.55 -7.17
CA VAL A 82 9.24 15.46 -6.41
C VAL A 82 10.05 16.66 -5.94
N ARG A 83 9.40 17.80 -5.75
CA ARG A 83 10.02 18.97 -5.13
C ARG A 83 9.74 18.95 -3.64
N VAL A 84 10.81 18.97 -2.84
CA VAL A 84 10.75 19.05 -1.38
C VAL A 84 11.19 20.44 -0.95
N ARG A 85 10.35 21.13 -0.16
CA ARG A 85 10.65 22.42 0.45
C ARG A 85 10.46 22.37 1.94
N LEU A 86 11.40 22.93 2.68
CA LEU A 86 11.38 23.10 4.12
C LEU A 86 11.69 24.56 4.45
N HIS A 87 10.84 25.20 5.25
CA HIS A 87 11.11 26.48 5.88
C HIS A 87 11.06 26.28 7.38
N THR A 88 12.12 26.68 8.08
CA THR A 88 12.22 26.52 9.52
C THR A 88 13.15 27.56 10.13
N ASP A 89 12.87 27.95 11.37
CA ASP A 89 13.76 28.77 12.21
C ASP A 89 14.66 27.91 13.12
N ALA A 90 14.48 26.59 13.11
CA ALA A 90 15.33 25.68 13.84
C ALA A 90 16.73 25.68 13.23
N ALA A 91 17.75 25.50 14.08
CA ALA A 91 19.13 25.40 13.65
C ALA A 91 19.32 24.27 12.62
N GLU A 92 20.37 24.37 11.79
CA GLU A 92 20.80 23.27 10.92
C GLU A 92 20.86 21.97 11.73
N GLY A 93 20.11 20.98 11.29
CA GLY A 93 19.95 19.71 11.99
C GLY A 93 19.83 18.58 10.98
N ASP A 94 19.96 17.34 11.46
CA ASP A 94 19.82 16.16 10.60
C ASP A 94 18.34 15.94 10.26
N TRP A 95 17.84 16.67 9.27
CA TRP A 95 16.47 16.57 8.80
C TRP A 95 16.30 15.37 7.89
N ARG A 96 15.26 14.57 8.15
CA ARG A 96 14.92 13.41 7.34
C ARG A 96 13.45 13.36 7.04
N LEU A 97 13.12 13.24 5.77
CA LEU A 97 11.76 13.10 5.26
C LEU A 97 11.50 11.65 4.90
N ILE A 98 10.36 11.13 5.35
CA ILE A 98 9.88 9.78 5.06
C ILE A 98 8.48 9.90 4.45
N LEU A 99 8.26 9.25 3.31
CA LEU A 99 6.94 9.08 2.70
C LEU A 99 6.64 7.58 2.63
N ARG A 100 5.44 7.20 3.05
CA ARG A 100 5.02 5.80 3.14
C ARG A 100 3.98 5.52 2.08
N PHE A 101 4.25 4.55 1.24
CA PHE A 101 3.33 4.06 0.22
C PHE A 101 2.83 2.68 0.60
N ARG A 102 1.54 2.42 0.44
CA ARG A 102 0.94 1.11 0.73
C ARG A 102 0.17 0.61 -0.47
N ASN A 103 0.16 -0.70 -0.65
CA ASN A 103 -0.75 -1.34 -1.60
C ASN A 103 -1.94 -2.00 -0.88
N HIS A 104 -2.93 -2.42 -1.66
CA HIS A 104 -4.11 -3.14 -1.15
C HIS A 104 -3.77 -4.51 -0.52
N ALA A 105 -2.62 -5.09 -0.87
CA ALA A 105 -2.14 -6.36 -0.34
C ALA A 105 -1.37 -6.19 1.00
N GLY A 106 -1.30 -4.98 1.56
CA GLY A 106 -0.62 -4.69 2.82
C GLY A 106 0.90 -4.55 2.73
N SER A 107 1.49 -4.69 1.52
CA SER A 107 2.89 -4.37 1.31
C SER A 107 3.11 -2.85 1.41
N SER A 108 4.28 -2.46 1.92
CA SER A 108 4.66 -1.06 2.07
C SER A 108 5.98 -0.78 1.34
N LEU A 109 6.06 0.41 0.76
CA LEU A 109 7.31 1.00 0.29
C LEU A 109 7.55 2.26 1.12
N THR A 110 8.79 2.45 1.54
CA THR A 110 9.23 3.68 2.17
C THR A 110 10.11 4.44 1.20
N TRP A 111 9.76 5.69 0.95
CA TRP A 111 10.68 6.66 0.36
C TRP A 111 11.31 7.44 1.50
N GLN A 112 12.63 7.52 1.54
CA GLN A 112 13.34 8.22 2.60
C GLN A 112 14.48 9.08 2.04
N ALA A 113 14.57 10.31 2.52
CA ALA A 113 15.67 11.22 2.20
C ALA A 113 16.18 11.95 3.43
N GLU A 114 17.49 12.10 3.53
CA GLU A 114 18.10 13.16 4.33
C GLU A 114 18.03 14.45 3.53
N LEU A 115 17.51 15.51 4.14
CA LEU A 115 17.25 16.75 3.42
C LEU A 115 18.55 17.51 3.22
N PRO A 116 18.97 17.74 1.96
CA PRO A 116 20.14 18.55 1.68
C PRO A 116 19.80 20.04 1.85
N THR A 117 20.81 20.91 1.86
CA THR A 117 20.64 22.36 2.04
C THR A 117 19.72 22.98 0.96
N GLU A 118 19.64 22.40 -0.24
CA GLU A 118 18.76 22.83 -1.32
C GLU A 118 17.26 22.65 -1.00
N ALA A 119 16.92 21.79 -0.04
CA ALA A 119 15.54 21.62 0.40
C ALA A 119 15.04 22.85 1.16
N PHE A 120 15.96 23.68 1.69
CA PHE A 120 15.65 24.89 2.42
C PHE A 120 15.40 26.04 1.43
N ASP A 121 14.20 26.62 1.49
CA ASP A 121 13.69 27.71 0.65
C ASP A 121 13.56 27.42 -0.87
N ALA A 122 14.65 27.06 -1.56
CA ALA A 122 14.71 26.92 -3.02
C ALA A 122 13.81 25.77 -3.53
N GLY A 123 13.86 24.64 -2.84
CA GLY A 123 13.12 23.43 -3.15
C GLY A 123 13.97 22.44 -3.93
N TRP A 124 14.34 21.37 -3.25
CA TRP A 124 15.17 20.30 -3.78
C TRP A 124 14.34 19.36 -4.65
N GLU A 125 14.85 19.02 -5.85
CA GLU A 125 14.25 18.00 -6.70
C GLU A 125 14.79 16.63 -6.33
N ALA A 126 13.96 15.88 -5.62
CA ALA A 126 14.31 14.60 -5.03
C ALA A 126 13.86 13.45 -5.94
N PRO A 127 14.74 12.49 -6.27
CA PRO A 127 14.38 11.34 -7.11
C PRO A 127 13.47 10.37 -6.34
N LEU A 128 12.31 10.02 -6.90
CA LEU A 128 11.39 9.07 -6.26
C LEU A 128 11.96 7.64 -6.29
N ALA A 129 12.33 7.17 -7.49
CA ALA A 129 12.69 5.77 -7.68
C ALA A 129 13.96 5.33 -6.92
N ASP A 130 14.91 6.26 -6.72
CA ASP A 130 16.23 5.93 -6.16
C ASP A 130 16.25 5.85 -4.64
N LEU A 131 15.23 6.43 -4.01
CA LEU A 131 15.10 6.53 -2.55
C LEU A 131 13.95 5.67 -2.02
N LEU A 132 13.26 4.94 -2.90
CA LEU A 132 12.25 3.95 -2.54
C LEU A 132 12.91 2.63 -2.14
N THR A 133 12.64 2.21 -0.91
CA THR A 133 12.96 0.89 -0.41
C THR A 133 11.68 0.10 -0.18
N ILE A 134 11.71 -1.19 -0.52
CA ILE A 134 10.67 -2.11 -0.02
C ILE A 134 10.91 -2.26 1.47
N ASP A 135 9.84 -2.11 2.27
CA ASP A 135 9.89 -2.44 3.69
C ASP A 135 10.00 -3.96 3.84
N ARG A 136 11.18 -4.52 3.57
CA ARG A 136 11.56 -5.85 4.04
C ARG A 136 12.43 -5.60 5.25
N THR A 137 11.90 -5.76 6.46
CA THR A 137 12.54 -6.42 7.63
C THR A 137 11.67 -6.24 8.89
N ALA A 138 11.54 -7.36 9.62
CA ALA A 138 11.25 -7.58 11.04
C ALA A 138 10.54 -6.48 11.89
N ASP A 139 9.39 -6.88 12.42
CA ASP A 139 9.07 -6.83 13.86
C ASP A 139 9.24 -5.49 14.60
N GLU A 140 8.41 -4.49 14.28
CA GLU A 140 7.86 -3.57 15.30
C GLU A 140 6.46 -3.07 14.85
N PRO A 141 5.42 -3.13 15.71
CA PRO A 141 4.04 -2.95 15.27
C PRO A 141 3.66 -1.47 15.15
N ALA A 142 3.45 -1.01 13.92
CA ALA A 142 2.68 0.20 13.63
C ALA A 142 1.25 0.09 14.24
N PRO A 143 0.56 1.21 14.53
CA PRO A 143 -0.86 1.16 14.92
C PRO A 143 -1.63 0.39 13.85
N GLN A 144 -2.13 -0.78 14.25
CA GLN A 144 -2.50 -1.86 13.34
C GLN A 144 -3.75 -1.48 12.56
N ALA A 145 -3.58 -1.13 11.29
CA ALA A 145 -4.63 -1.41 10.31
C ALA A 145 -4.89 -2.93 10.38
N PRO A 146 -6.16 -3.37 10.33
CA PRO A 146 -6.50 -4.77 10.52
C PRO A 146 -5.61 -5.66 9.65
N ALA A 147 -4.88 -6.59 10.25
CA ALA A 147 -4.03 -7.52 9.53
C ALA A 147 -4.94 -8.44 8.70
N VAL A 148 -5.11 -8.13 7.41
CA VAL A 148 -5.91 -8.93 6.49
C VAL A 148 -5.01 -9.98 5.84
N SER A 149 -5.34 -11.26 5.99
CA SER A 149 -4.62 -12.36 5.33
C SER A 149 -5.59 -13.42 4.81
N VAL A 150 -5.15 -14.15 3.78
CA VAL A 150 -5.91 -15.27 3.21
C VAL A 150 -5.12 -16.56 3.45
N VAL A 151 -5.74 -17.51 4.14
CA VAL A 151 -5.13 -18.80 4.47
C VAL A 151 -5.81 -19.90 3.67
N HIS A 152 -5.03 -20.79 3.05
CA HIS A 152 -5.54 -21.92 2.31
C HIS A 152 -5.71 -23.14 3.22
N HIS A 153 -6.92 -23.69 3.29
CA HIS A 153 -7.23 -24.93 3.99
C HIS A 153 -7.55 -26.02 2.96
N PRO A 154 -6.52 -26.72 2.41
CA PRO A 154 -6.71 -27.67 1.32
C PRO A 154 -7.51 -28.92 1.74
N GLU A 155 -7.33 -29.39 2.98
CA GLU A 155 -8.01 -30.58 3.50
C GLU A 155 -9.53 -30.38 3.63
N ASP A 156 -9.96 -29.13 3.84
CA ASP A 156 -11.36 -28.76 4.02
C ASP A 156 -11.95 -28.00 2.81
N GLU A 157 -11.18 -27.84 1.75
CA GLU A 157 -11.56 -27.19 0.49
C GLU A 157 -12.08 -25.74 0.62
N TYR A 158 -11.44 -24.92 1.45
CA TYR A 158 -11.74 -23.49 1.50
C TYR A 158 -10.51 -22.59 1.70
N TYR A 159 -10.69 -21.31 1.40
CA TYR A 159 -9.79 -20.23 1.79
C TYR A 159 -10.44 -19.40 2.88
N GLU A 160 -9.69 -19.11 3.92
CA GLU A 160 -10.11 -18.32 5.06
C GLU A 160 -9.56 -16.91 4.96
N LEU A 161 -10.44 -15.92 5.10
CA LEU A 161 -10.03 -14.54 5.31
C LEU A 161 -9.90 -14.29 6.81
N LEU A 162 -8.70 -13.91 7.25
CA LEU A 162 -8.45 -13.45 8.62
C LEU A 162 -8.33 -11.93 8.64
N VAL A 163 -8.96 -11.31 9.62
CA VAL A 163 -8.79 -9.90 10.00
C VAL A 163 -8.34 -9.87 11.44
N ASP A 164 -7.09 -9.42 11.69
CA ASP A 164 -6.47 -9.45 13.03
C ASP A 164 -6.49 -10.86 13.65
N GLY A 165 -6.27 -11.88 12.80
CA GLY A 165 -6.31 -13.28 13.20
C GLY A 165 -7.71 -13.84 13.48
N GLN A 166 -8.78 -13.05 13.30
CA GLN A 166 -10.17 -13.51 13.42
C GLN A 166 -10.76 -13.85 12.05
N GLN A 167 -11.50 -14.95 11.95
CA GLN A 167 -12.21 -15.33 10.74
C GLN A 167 -13.21 -14.24 10.33
N ALA A 168 -12.98 -13.63 9.18
CA ALA A 168 -13.81 -12.58 8.59
C ALA A 168 -14.56 -13.06 7.34
N GLY A 169 -14.19 -14.19 6.77
CA GLY A 169 -14.86 -14.75 5.59
C GLY A 169 -14.26 -16.03 5.08
N LEU A 170 -14.97 -16.67 4.14
CA LEU A 170 -14.60 -17.94 3.55
C LEU A 170 -14.88 -17.93 2.05
N LEU A 171 -13.99 -18.55 1.26
CA LEU A 171 -14.23 -18.92 -0.13
C LEU A 171 -14.16 -20.44 -0.21
N VAL A 172 -15.30 -21.07 -0.44
CA VAL A 172 -15.45 -22.52 -0.52
C VAL A 172 -15.33 -22.97 -1.98
N TYR A 173 -14.55 -24.03 -2.18
CA TYR A 173 -14.40 -24.69 -3.47
C TYR A 173 -14.54 -26.21 -3.29
N HIS A 174 -14.57 -26.93 -4.40
CA HIS A 174 -14.49 -28.40 -4.43
C HIS A 174 -13.57 -28.84 -5.55
N VAL A 175 -12.78 -29.89 -5.32
CA VAL A 175 -11.92 -30.50 -6.33
C VAL A 175 -12.53 -31.82 -6.78
N ILE A 176 -12.82 -31.93 -8.08
CA ILE A 176 -13.31 -33.15 -8.72
C ILE A 176 -12.32 -33.56 -9.80
N GLY A 177 -11.53 -34.59 -9.50
CA GLY A 177 -10.43 -35.01 -10.36
C GLY A 177 -9.40 -33.90 -10.49
N SER A 178 -9.22 -33.36 -11.70
CA SER A 178 -8.30 -32.24 -11.98
C SER A 178 -9.00 -30.88 -12.06
N HIS A 179 -10.29 -30.80 -11.74
CA HIS A 179 -11.09 -29.58 -11.88
C HIS A 179 -11.45 -29.00 -10.53
N LEU A 180 -11.24 -27.68 -10.38
CA LEU A 180 -11.68 -26.93 -9.21
C LEU A 180 -12.97 -26.15 -9.51
N SER A 181 -13.96 -26.27 -8.63
CA SER A 181 -15.24 -25.57 -8.70
C SER A 181 -15.41 -24.63 -7.51
N ILE A 182 -15.51 -23.33 -7.74
CA ILE A 182 -15.79 -22.35 -6.68
C ILE A 182 -17.30 -22.21 -6.51
N THR A 183 -17.80 -22.42 -5.29
CA THR A 183 -19.24 -22.49 -5.02
C THR A 183 -19.75 -21.27 -4.28
N HIS A 184 -19.05 -20.85 -3.22
CA HIS A 184 -19.55 -19.79 -2.35
C HIS A 184 -18.42 -18.92 -1.79
N THR A 185 -18.64 -17.60 -1.75
CA THR A 185 -17.87 -16.66 -0.95
C THR A 185 -18.77 -16.02 0.08
N VAL A 186 -18.38 -16.04 1.35
CA VAL A 186 -19.11 -15.39 2.45
C VAL A 186 -18.18 -14.48 3.22
N ILE A 187 -18.68 -13.29 3.56
CA ILE A 187 -18.04 -12.37 4.50
C ILE A 187 -18.95 -12.26 5.72
N GLU A 188 -18.35 -12.41 6.90
CA GLU A 188 -19.02 -12.27 8.18
C GLU A 188 -19.71 -10.90 8.26
N PRO A 189 -20.97 -10.83 8.74
CA PRO A 189 -21.76 -9.59 8.69
C PRO A 189 -21.07 -8.35 9.26
N THR A 190 -20.31 -8.51 10.33
CA THR A 190 -19.54 -7.46 11.03
C THR A 190 -18.40 -6.87 10.19
N TYR A 191 -17.93 -7.61 9.18
CA TYR A 191 -16.81 -7.27 8.31
C TYR A 191 -17.26 -6.81 6.90
N ARG A 192 -18.57 -6.81 6.61
CA ARG A 192 -19.10 -6.38 5.30
C ARG A 192 -18.92 -4.88 5.06
N GLY A 193 -18.95 -4.48 3.79
CA GLY A 193 -18.82 -3.08 3.36
C GLY A 193 -17.39 -2.53 3.35
N ARG A 194 -16.40 -3.36 3.70
CA ARG A 194 -14.97 -2.97 3.82
C ARG A 194 -14.09 -3.42 2.66
N GLY A 195 -14.68 -3.88 1.54
CA GLY A 195 -13.95 -4.41 0.39
C GLY A 195 -13.29 -5.79 0.60
N LEU A 196 -13.50 -6.42 1.75
CA LEU A 196 -12.83 -7.67 2.14
C LEU A 196 -13.13 -8.88 1.25
N SER A 197 -14.29 -8.90 0.58
CA SER A 197 -14.57 -9.93 -0.43
C SER A 197 -13.61 -9.88 -1.61
N TRP A 198 -13.11 -8.70 -1.97
CA TRP A 198 -12.14 -8.57 -3.06
C TRP A 198 -10.76 -9.08 -2.66
N ALA A 199 -10.33 -8.79 -1.42
CA ALA A 199 -9.09 -9.32 -0.88
C ALA A 199 -9.11 -10.85 -0.84
N LEU A 200 -10.19 -11.43 -0.31
CA LEU A 200 -10.39 -12.88 -0.26
C LEU A 200 -10.41 -13.52 -1.64
N VAL A 201 -11.22 -13.00 -2.57
CA VAL A 201 -11.35 -13.59 -3.90
C VAL A 201 -10.04 -13.45 -4.69
N GLY A 202 -9.42 -12.27 -4.69
CA GLY A 202 -8.15 -12.04 -5.40
C GLY A 202 -7.06 -12.97 -4.91
N GLY A 203 -6.80 -13.00 -3.60
CA GLY A 203 -5.77 -13.86 -3.02
C GLY A 203 -6.02 -15.35 -3.28
N SER A 204 -7.28 -15.79 -3.25
CA SER A 204 -7.62 -17.18 -3.57
C SER A 204 -7.38 -17.50 -5.05
N LEU A 205 -7.79 -16.61 -5.96
CA LEU A 205 -7.62 -16.85 -7.40
C LEU A 205 -6.16 -16.81 -7.84
N ASP A 206 -5.34 -15.95 -7.23
CA ASP A 206 -3.90 -15.91 -7.47
C ASP A 206 -3.23 -17.24 -7.12
N ASP A 207 -3.56 -17.80 -5.95
CA ASP A 207 -3.04 -19.11 -5.54
C ASP A 207 -3.58 -20.24 -6.44
N ILE A 208 -4.88 -20.25 -6.71
CA ILE A 208 -5.52 -21.24 -7.59
C ILE A 208 -4.89 -21.25 -8.98
N ARG A 209 -4.57 -20.08 -9.55
CA ARG A 209 -3.96 -19.94 -10.88
C ARG A 209 -2.61 -20.67 -11.00
N THR A 210 -1.88 -20.81 -9.89
CA THR A 210 -0.61 -21.54 -9.87
C THR A 210 -0.78 -23.06 -9.92
N LYS A 211 -1.97 -23.57 -9.56
CA LYS A 211 -2.26 -24.99 -9.34
C LYS A 211 -3.19 -25.57 -10.41
N TYR A 212 -4.10 -24.77 -10.96
CA TYR A 212 -5.14 -25.22 -11.87
C TYR A 212 -5.13 -24.43 -13.18
N PRO A 213 -5.21 -25.11 -14.34
CA PRO A 213 -5.21 -24.44 -15.64
C PRO A 213 -6.49 -23.65 -15.88
N THR A 214 -7.64 -24.18 -15.42
CA THR A 214 -8.93 -23.49 -15.46
C THR A 214 -9.79 -23.91 -14.26
N VAL A 215 -10.72 -23.04 -13.88
CA VAL A 215 -11.68 -23.30 -12.80
C VAL A 215 -13.11 -23.08 -13.25
N MET A 216 -14.05 -23.81 -12.65
CA MET A 216 -15.48 -23.56 -12.81
C MET A 216 -15.93 -22.62 -11.70
N ASN A 217 -16.67 -21.58 -12.04
CA ASN A 217 -17.21 -20.65 -11.05
C ASN A 217 -18.74 -20.69 -11.04
N TYR A 218 -19.30 -21.04 -9.89
CA TYR A 218 -20.73 -20.95 -9.60
C TYR A 218 -21.04 -19.79 -8.64
N CYS A 219 -20.02 -19.14 -8.09
CA CYS A 219 -20.17 -18.06 -7.13
C CYS A 219 -20.40 -16.71 -7.84
N PRO A 220 -21.53 -16.02 -7.60
CA PRO A 220 -21.79 -14.72 -8.20
C PRO A 220 -20.85 -13.61 -7.69
N VAL A 221 -20.29 -13.76 -6.48
CA VAL A 221 -19.30 -12.81 -5.94
C VAL A 221 -18.03 -12.85 -6.76
N VAL A 222 -17.54 -14.06 -7.08
CA VAL A 222 -16.37 -14.25 -7.95
C VAL A 222 -16.65 -13.78 -9.37
N SER A 223 -17.86 -14.00 -9.90
CA SER A 223 -18.23 -13.48 -11.23
C SER A 223 -18.10 -11.95 -11.28
N ARG A 224 -18.68 -11.25 -10.29
CA ARG A 224 -18.57 -9.78 -10.19
C ARG A 224 -17.13 -9.30 -10.01
N PHE A 225 -16.32 -10.06 -9.28
CA PHE A 225 -14.91 -9.75 -9.12
C PHE A 225 -14.17 -9.84 -10.47
N VAL A 226 -14.35 -10.93 -11.22
CA VAL A 226 -13.68 -11.12 -12.52
C VAL A 226 -14.18 -10.13 -13.58
N GLU A 227 -15.46 -9.75 -13.57
CA GLU A 227 -16.00 -8.67 -14.43
C GLU A 227 -15.25 -7.34 -14.25
N LYS A 228 -14.80 -7.06 -13.03
CA LYS A 228 -14.02 -5.86 -12.71
C LYS A 228 -12.52 -6.06 -12.80
N ASN A 229 -12.04 -7.31 -12.85
CA ASN A 229 -10.64 -7.69 -12.93
C ASN A 229 -10.45 -8.67 -14.10
N PRO A 230 -10.48 -8.19 -15.36
CA PRO A 230 -10.52 -9.04 -16.54
C PRO A 230 -9.25 -9.89 -16.74
N SER A 231 -8.15 -9.59 -16.04
CA SER A 231 -6.93 -10.41 -16.02
C SER A 231 -7.12 -11.82 -15.45
N TYR A 232 -8.23 -12.08 -14.77
CA TYR A 232 -8.61 -13.41 -14.26
C TYR A 232 -9.59 -14.14 -15.20
N GLY A 233 -9.98 -13.52 -16.32
CA GLY A 233 -10.94 -14.12 -17.24
C GLY A 233 -10.44 -15.38 -17.92
N ASP A 234 -9.12 -15.52 -18.10
CA ASP A 234 -8.47 -16.71 -18.66
C ASP A 234 -8.53 -17.92 -17.71
N LEU A 235 -8.60 -17.66 -16.41
CA LEU A 235 -8.71 -18.69 -15.38
C LEU A 235 -10.11 -19.33 -15.34
N LEU A 236 -11.17 -18.59 -15.71
CA LEU A 236 -12.53 -19.09 -15.67
C LEU A 236 -12.89 -19.90 -16.93
N SER A 237 -13.27 -21.15 -16.71
CA SER A 237 -13.86 -21.99 -17.76
C SER A 237 -15.27 -21.49 -18.05
N GLN A 238 -15.62 -21.26 -19.32
CA GLN A 238 -17.03 -21.09 -19.68
C GLN A 238 -17.78 -22.41 -19.40
N PRO A 239 -19.01 -22.39 -18.86
CA PRO A 239 -19.82 -23.58 -18.83
C PRO A 239 -19.99 -24.07 -20.27
N ARG A 240 -19.58 -25.32 -20.55
CA ARG A 240 -19.85 -25.94 -21.86
C ARG A 240 -21.37 -25.92 -22.04
N ARG A 241 -21.84 -25.12 -22.99
CA ARG A 241 -23.21 -25.22 -23.49
C ARG A 241 -23.32 -26.59 -24.18
N VAL A 242 -24.02 -27.52 -23.53
CA VAL A 242 -24.46 -28.79 -24.14
C VAL A 242 -25.68 -28.51 -24.98
#